data_AF-A0A0L0GEC0-F1
#
_entry.id   AF-A0A0L0GEC0-F1
#
_cell.length_a   1.000
_cell.length_b   1.000
_cell.length_c   1.000
_cell.angle_alpha   90.00
_cell.angle_beta   90.00
_cell.angle_gamma   90.00
#
_symmetry.space_group_name_H-M   'P 1'
#
loop_
_entity.id
_entity.type
_entity.pdbx_description
1 polymer ?
#
loop_
_entity_poly.entity_id
_entity_poly.type
_entity_poly.pdbx_seq_one_letter_code
_entity_poly.pdbx_strand_id
1 'polypeptide(L)' 'MLRSIEQYLRSTVLPESVMDNVERIANRIVVSVLKNGPIPHHMAFIMDGNRRYAKKGAMAKIEGHALGFNTLKKPD' A
#
# COMPACT_ATOMS: atom_id res chain seq x y z
N MET A 1 -24.45 -11.66 0.95
CA MET A 1 -24.70 -10.86 -0.27
C MET A 1 -23.50 -9.99 -0.64
N LEU A 2 -23.13 -8.94 0.11
CA LEU A 2 -21.97 -8.09 -0.21
C LEU A 2 -20.62 -8.84 -0.22
N ARG A 3 -20.38 -9.70 0.79
CA ARG A 3 -19.17 -10.56 0.82
C ARG A 3 -19.09 -11.54 -0.36
N SER A 4 -20.24 -12.00 -0.85
CA SER A 4 -20.34 -12.91 -2.00
C SER A 4 -20.01 -12.20 -3.32
N ILE A 5 -20.38 -10.91 -3.43
CA ILE A 5 -20.03 -10.06 -4.58
C ILE A 5 -18.54 -9.69 -4.53
N GLU A 6 -17.98 -9.37 -3.37
CA GLU A 6 -16.53 -9.16 -3.21
C GLU A 6 -15.74 -10.42 -3.58
N GLN A 7 -16.21 -11.60 -3.16
CA GLN A 7 -15.58 -12.87 -3.48
C GLN A 7 -15.68 -13.20 -4.98
N TYR A 8 -16.80 -12.88 -5.62
CA TYR A 8 -16.98 -13.04 -7.07
C TYR A 8 -16.07 -12.09 -7.88
N LEU A 9 -15.93 -10.84 -7.44
CA LEU A 9 -15.02 -9.87 -8.05
C LEU A 9 -13.55 -10.27 -7.86
N ARG A 10 -13.19 -10.83 -6.69
CA ARG A 10 -11.87 -11.45 -6.45
C ARG A 10 -11.67 -12.75 -7.23
N SER A 11 -12.75 -13.41 -7.66
CA SER A 11 -12.70 -14.59 -8.53
C SER A 11 -12.56 -14.25 -10.02
N THR A 12 -12.39 -12.97 -10.36
CA THR A 12 -11.97 -12.58 -11.71
C THR A 12 -10.68 -13.33 -12.06
N VAL A 13 -10.74 -14.11 -13.13
CA VAL A 13 -10.01 -15.36 -13.39
C VAL A 13 -8.53 -15.16 -13.73
N LEU A 14 -7.75 -14.54 -12.85
CA LEU A 14 -6.31 -14.45 -12.99
C LEU A 14 -5.65 -14.98 -11.71
N PRO A 15 -4.67 -15.91 -11.83
CA PRO A 15 -3.85 -16.32 -10.70
C PRO A 15 -3.23 -15.11 -10.00
N GLU A 16 -3.08 -15.17 -8.69
CA GLU A 16 -2.44 -14.12 -7.87
C GLU A 16 -1.07 -13.72 -8.45
N SER A 17 -0.29 -14.69 -8.92
CA SER A 17 0.98 -14.47 -9.59
C SER A 17 0.90 -13.64 -10.86
N VAL A 18 -0.21 -13.70 -11.60
CA VAL A 18 -0.43 -12.86 -12.79
C VAL A 18 -0.69 -11.42 -12.35
N MET A 19 -1.49 -11.22 -11.31
CA MET A 19 -1.76 -9.88 -10.76
C MET A 19 -0.49 -9.24 -10.19
N ASP A 20 0.32 -10.00 -9.46
CA ASP A 20 1.62 -9.53 -8.95
C ASP A 20 2.55 -9.12 -10.09
N ASN A 21 2.58 -9.89 -11.18
CA ASN A 21 3.40 -9.56 -12.35
C ASN A 21 2.89 -8.28 -13.05
N VAL A 22 1.57 -8.10 -13.15
CA VAL A 22 0.98 -6.87 -13.70
C VAL A 22 1.38 -5.66 -12.84
N GLU A 23 1.25 -5.74 -11.51
CA GLU A 23 1.65 -4.66 -10.60
C GLU A 23 3.15 -4.34 -10.73
N ARG A 24 4.01 -5.37 -10.78
CA ARG A 24 5.46 -5.21 -10.96
C ARG A 24 5.81 -4.54 -12.28
N ILE A 25 5.16 -4.93 -13.39
CA ILE A 25 5.39 -4.31 -14.71
C ILE A 25 4.91 -2.86 -14.70
N ALA A 26 3.72 -2.59 -14.17
CA ALA A 26 3.17 -1.24 -14.06
C ALA A 26 4.10 -0.33 -13.25
N ASN A 27 4.55 -0.78 -12.07
CA ASN A 27 5.49 -0.04 -11.23
C ASN A 27 6.81 0.25 -11.97
N ARG A 28 7.35 -0.73 -12.72
CA ARG A 28 8.57 -0.52 -13.52
C ARG A 28 8.39 0.54 -14.59
N ILE A 29 7.26 0.51 -15.30
CA ILE A 29 6.97 1.51 -16.35
C ILE A 29 6.86 2.90 -15.72
N VAL A 30 6.07 3.05 -14.66
CA VAL A 30 5.89 4.34 -13.96
C VAL A 30 7.23 4.89 -13.48
N VAL A 31 8.03 4.07 -12.79
CA VAL A 31 9.36 4.49 -12.31
C VAL A 31 10.28 4.84 -13.47
N SER A 32 10.27 4.08 -14.57
CA SER A 32 11.08 4.37 -15.76
C SER A 32 10.72 5.74 -16.35
N VAL A 33 9.42 6.04 -16.49
CA VAL A 33 8.95 7.34 -16.99
C VAL A 33 9.38 8.46 -16.06
N LEU A 34 9.13 8.34 -14.75
CA LEU A 34 9.47 9.38 -13.76
C LEU A 34 10.97 9.70 -13.71
N LYS A 35 11.84 8.71 -13.95
CA LYS A 35 13.30 8.88 -13.99
C LYS A 35 13.80 9.78 -15.11
N ASN A 36 12.99 10.06 -16.14
CA ASN A 36 13.37 10.98 -17.21
C ASN A 36 13.23 12.45 -16.82
N GLY A 37 12.66 12.76 -15.64
CA GLY A 37 12.57 14.12 -15.09
C GLY A 37 13.52 14.37 -13.91
N PRO A 38 13.52 15.58 -13.34
CA PRO A 38 14.29 15.90 -12.14
C PRO A 38 13.87 15.02 -10.96
N ILE A 39 14.85 14.35 -10.33
CA ILE A 39 14.61 13.48 -9.17
C ILE A 39 14.98 14.24 -7.89
N PRO A 40 14.07 14.34 -6.90
CA PRO A 40 14.38 15.01 -5.64
C PRO A 40 15.47 14.24 -4.87
N HIS A 41 16.49 14.96 -4.42
CA HIS A 41 17.59 14.39 -3.61
C HIS A 41 17.21 14.18 -2.13
N HIS A 42 16.16 14.86 -1.65
CA HIS A 42 15.70 14.78 -0.28
C HIS A 42 14.16 14.84 -0.23
N MET A 43 13.55 13.98 0.59
CA MET A 43 12.11 13.94 0.84
C MET A 43 11.86 13.80 2.33
N ALA A 44 10.84 14.50 2.83
CA ALA A 44 10.38 14.40 4.21
C ALA A 44 8.90 14.04 4.24
N PHE A 45 8.50 13.17 5.17
CA PHE A 45 7.12 12.71 5.31
C PHE A 45 6.59 13.08 6.69
N ILE A 46 5.39 13.67 6.74
CA ILE A 46 4.63 13.84 7.98
C ILE A 46 3.70 12.64 8.12
N MET A 47 4.03 11.71 9.02
CA MET A 47 3.24 10.50 9.26
C MET A 47 2.04 10.78 10.16
N ASP A 48 1.05 11.49 9.64
CA ASP A 48 -0.23 11.74 10.32
C ASP A 48 -1.25 10.62 10.03
N GLY A 49 -2.22 10.45 10.93
CA GLY A 49 -3.35 9.54 10.73
C GLY A 49 -3.31 8.27 11.56
N ASN A 50 -2.22 7.98 12.27
CA ASN A 50 -2.06 6.76 13.07
C ASN A 50 -3.22 6.54 14.08
N ARG A 51 -3.69 7.62 14.72
CA ARG A 51 -4.84 7.57 15.64
C ARG A 51 -6.17 7.32 14.91
N ARG A 52 -6.35 7.89 13.72
CA ARG A 52 -7.56 7.69 12.89
C ARG A 52 -7.60 6.27 12.34
N TYR A 53 -6.46 5.75 11.92
CA TYR A 53 -6.27 4.37 11.50
C TYR A 53 -6.62 3.38 12.62
N ALA A 54 -6.10 3.59 13.84
CA ALA A 54 -6.45 2.78 15.00
C ALA A 54 -7.95 2.77 15.28
N LYS A 55 -8.59 3.95 15.27
CA LYS A 55 -10.04 4.07 15.47
C LYS A 55 -10.84 3.30 14.40
N LYS A 56 -10.45 3.39 13.13
CA LYS A 56 -11.13 2.69 12.02
C LYS A 56 -11.04 1.17 12.15
N GLY A 57 -9.90 0.66 12.62
CA GLY A 57 -9.68 -0.77 12.82
C GLY A 57 -10.06 -1.30 14.20
N ALA A 58 -10.73 -0.50 15.05
CA ALA A 58 -11.05 -0.85 16.44
C ALA A 58 -9.81 -1.30 17.26
N MET A 59 -8.65 -0.71 16.98
CA MET A 59 -7.36 -0.97 17.63
C MET A 59 -7.07 0.06 18.72
N ALA A 60 -6.18 -0.28 19.65
CA ALA A 60 -5.70 0.68 20.64
C ALA A 60 -4.87 1.79 19.95
N LYS A 61 -4.89 3.01 20.52
CA LYS A 61 -4.10 4.13 19.96
C LYS A 61 -2.60 3.80 19.88
N ILE A 62 -2.09 3.09 20.87
CA ILE A 62 -0.68 2.66 20.93
C ILE A 62 -0.33 1.71 19.79
N GLU A 63 -1.24 0.82 19.41
CA GLU A 63 -1.06 -0.08 18.26
C GLU A 63 -1.01 0.71 16.96
N GLY A 64 -1.87 1.73 16.80
CA GLY A 64 -1.80 2.65 15.67
C GLY A 64 -0.45 3.37 15.55
N HIS A 65 0.15 3.79 16.68
CA HIS A 65 1.49 4.38 16.69
C HIS A 65 2.56 3.37 16.31
N ALA A 66 2.50 2.14 16.84
CA ALA A 66 3.44 1.07 16.51
C ALA A 66 3.38 0.68 15.02
N LEU A 67 2.18 0.57 14.47
CA LEU A 67 1.97 0.29 13.04
C LEU A 67 2.48 1.42 12.15
N GLY A 68 2.19 2.68 12.50
CA GLY A 68 2.74 3.83 11.79
C GLY A 68 4.26 3.87 11.79
N PHE A 69 4.90 3.48 12.90
CA PHE A 69 6.36 3.33 12.97
C PHE A 69 6.87 2.19 12.08
N ASN A 70 6.18 1.04 12.07
CA ASN A 70 6.55 -0.08 11.19
C ASN A 70 6.38 0.25 9.71
N THR A 71 5.44 1.11 9.32
CA THR A 71 5.29 1.58 7.92
C THR A 71 6.51 2.37 7.43
N LEU A 72 7.24 3.03 8.32
CA LEU A 72 8.45 3.79 7.95
C LEU A 72 9.69 2.89 7.79
N LYS A 73 9.67 1.69 8.38
CA LYS A 73 10.82 0.78 8.30
C LYS A 73 10.91 0.17 6.91
N LYS A 74 12.15 -0.08 6.45
CA LYS A 74 12.35 -0.97 5.30
C LYS A 74 11.75 -2.34 5.64
N PRO A 75 11.05 -2.99 4.70
CA PRO A 75 10.71 -4.40 4.86
C PRO A 75 12.01 -5.22 4.95
N ASP A 76 12.06 -6.15 5.90
CA ASP A 76 13.16 -7.12 6.06
C ASP A 76 13.30 -8.02 4.81
#